data_AF-A0A379XNA4-F1
#
_entry.id   AF-A0A379XNA4-F1
#
_cell.length_a   1.000
_cell.length_b   1.000
_cell.length_c   1.000
_cell.angle_alpha   90.00
_cell.angle_beta   90.00
_cell.angle_gamma   90.00
#
_symmetry.space_group_name_H-M   'P 1'
#
loop_
_entity.id
_entity.type
_entity.pdbx_description
1 polymer ?
#
loop_
_entity_poly.entity_id
_entity_poly.type
_entity_poly.pdbx_seq_one_letter_code
_entity_poly.pdbx_strand_id
1 'polypeptide(L)'
;MTNGAAMRVSPLGCLLPPTNLTAFIAEVALASSPTHKSDLAVAGAVVIAWAVSRAVNGDTWQSIADSLPAVAHQAQTARITTFSASLSARLELALKIVRRADGVESASEQLYQIIGAGTSTIESVPCAIAMVELANTDPNRCAVLCANLGGDTDTIGAMATAICGALHGVSAINPQLKQTLDEVNRLDFARYAVALASYRQRREAL
;
A
#
# COMPACT_ATOMS: atom_id res chain seq x y z
N MET A 1 -14.71 -7.55 -4.87
CA MET A 1 -13.74 -8.11 -3.91
C MET A 1 -13.24 -6.98 -3.03
N THR A 2 -13.32 -7.14 -1.72
CA THR A 2 -12.96 -6.09 -0.74
C THR A 2 -11.46 -6.07 -0.44
N ASN A 3 -10.98 -4.92 0.01
CA ASN A 3 -9.56 -4.62 0.29
C ASN A 3 -8.99 -5.21 1.59
N GLY A 4 -9.72 -6.11 2.26
CA GLY A 4 -9.30 -6.67 3.56
C GLY A 4 -7.99 -7.44 3.54
N ALA A 5 -7.54 -7.94 2.38
CA ALA A 5 -6.18 -8.47 2.23
C ALA A 5 -5.12 -7.36 2.25
N ALA A 6 -5.34 -6.29 1.49
CA ALA A 6 -4.40 -5.19 1.31
C ALA A 6 -4.26 -4.33 2.57
N MET A 7 -5.36 -4.09 3.31
CA MET A 7 -5.36 -3.23 4.51
C MET A 7 -4.42 -3.71 5.63
N ARG A 8 -4.03 -4.99 5.63
CA ARG A 8 -3.24 -5.63 6.70
C ARG A 8 -1.92 -6.23 6.22
N VAL A 9 -1.52 -5.94 4.97
CA VAL A 9 -0.38 -6.61 4.33
C VAL A 9 0.97 -5.92 4.57
N SER A 10 0.98 -4.70 5.12
CA SER A 10 2.22 -3.96 5.36
C SER A 10 3.27 -4.72 6.20
N PRO A 11 2.92 -5.54 7.23
CA PRO A 11 3.91 -6.34 7.93
C PRO A 11 4.61 -7.36 7.02
N LEU A 12 3.92 -7.93 6.02
CA LEU A 12 4.55 -8.81 5.03
C LEU A 12 5.54 -8.03 4.16
N GLY A 13 5.24 -6.79 3.79
CA GLY A 13 6.18 -5.93 3.09
C GLY A 13 7.45 -5.65 3.90
N CYS A 14 7.31 -5.47 5.22
CA CYS A 14 8.46 -5.33 6.12
C CYS A 14 9.28 -6.62 6.26
N LEU A 15 8.63 -7.79 6.13
CA LEU A 15 9.23 -9.11 6.33
C LEU A 15 9.90 -9.69 5.08
N LEU A 16 9.25 -9.57 3.92
CA LEU A 16 9.62 -10.26 2.69
C LEU A 16 10.54 -9.37 1.84
N PRO A 17 11.75 -9.83 1.45
CA PRO A 17 12.60 -9.10 0.52
C PRO A 17 12.00 -9.08 -0.90
N PRO A 18 12.11 -7.97 -1.66
CA PRO A 18 11.51 -7.84 -2.98
C PRO A 18 12.44 -8.36 -4.09
N THR A 19 13.01 -9.56 -3.93
CA THR A 19 14.02 -10.12 -4.83
C THR A 19 13.43 -10.99 -5.95
N ASN A 20 12.34 -11.72 -5.66
CA ASN A 20 11.65 -12.57 -6.63
C ASN A 20 10.15 -12.35 -6.54
N LEU A 21 9.58 -11.69 -7.56
CA LEU A 21 8.17 -11.31 -7.58
C LEU A 21 7.24 -12.52 -7.56
N THR A 22 7.56 -13.61 -8.27
CA THR A 22 6.72 -14.82 -8.28
C THR A 22 6.64 -15.48 -6.90
N ALA A 23 7.78 -15.61 -6.21
CA ALA A 23 7.82 -16.14 -4.85
C ALA A 23 7.10 -15.20 -3.87
N PHE A 24 7.27 -13.88 -4.03
CA PHE A 24 6.60 -12.87 -3.22
C PHE A 24 5.07 -12.94 -3.37
N ILE A 25 4.57 -13.09 -4.60
CA ILE A 25 3.13 -13.28 -4.89
C ILE A 25 2.62 -14.53 -4.16
N ALA A 26 3.35 -15.64 -4.18
CA ALA A 26 2.94 -16.87 -3.52
C ALA A 26 2.83 -16.72 -1.99
N GLU A 27 3.79 -16.05 -1.36
CA GLU A 27 3.80 -15.79 0.09
C GLU A 27 2.64 -14.87 0.52
N VAL A 28 2.40 -13.79 -0.23
CA VAL A 28 1.26 -12.89 0.03
C VAL A 28 -0.07 -13.59 -0.20
N ALA A 29 -0.18 -14.43 -1.24
CA ALA A 29 -1.37 -15.24 -1.50
C ALA A 29 -1.64 -16.22 -0.35
N LEU A 30 -0.61 -16.87 0.18
CA LEU A 30 -0.72 -17.79 1.31
C LEU A 30 -1.26 -17.07 2.56
N ALA A 31 -0.71 -15.91 2.91
CA ALA A 31 -1.16 -15.09 4.04
C ALA A 31 -2.57 -14.52 3.87
N SER A 32 -2.99 -14.22 2.63
CA SER A 32 -4.33 -13.70 2.32
C SER A 32 -5.39 -14.80 2.31
N SER A 33 -4.97 -16.06 2.07
CA SER A 33 -5.84 -17.19 1.78
C SER A 33 -6.94 -17.46 2.82
N PRO A 34 -6.79 -17.25 4.13
CA PRO A 34 -7.87 -17.57 5.08
C PRO A 34 -9.15 -16.74 4.86
N THR A 35 -9.05 -15.58 4.20
CA THR A 35 -10.19 -14.63 4.10
C THR A 35 -10.46 -14.11 2.70
N HIS A 36 -9.42 -13.89 1.89
CA HIS A 36 -9.52 -13.21 0.60
C HIS A 36 -8.64 -13.94 -0.40
N LYS A 37 -9.25 -14.85 -1.19
CA LYS A 37 -8.53 -15.77 -2.09
C LYS A 37 -8.55 -15.37 -3.56
N SER A 38 -9.27 -14.31 -3.94
CA SER A 38 -9.35 -13.96 -5.35
C SER A 38 -8.06 -13.34 -5.85
N ASP A 39 -7.76 -13.56 -7.13
CA ASP A 39 -6.79 -12.80 -7.93
C ASP A 39 -6.75 -11.32 -7.59
N LEU A 40 -7.88 -10.61 -7.65
CA LEU A 40 -7.90 -9.16 -7.43
C LEU A 40 -7.48 -8.78 -6.00
N ALA A 41 -7.96 -9.49 -4.98
CA ALA A 41 -7.64 -9.19 -3.60
C ALA A 41 -6.16 -9.49 -3.30
N VAL A 42 -5.64 -10.61 -3.83
CA VAL A 42 -4.22 -10.96 -3.73
C VAL A 42 -3.36 -9.94 -4.46
N ALA A 43 -3.73 -9.55 -5.69
CA ALA A 43 -2.99 -8.56 -6.47
C ALA A 43 -2.92 -7.20 -5.74
N GLY A 44 -4.04 -6.74 -5.16
CA GLY A 44 -4.06 -5.53 -4.35
C GLY A 44 -3.13 -5.63 -3.12
N ALA A 45 -3.14 -6.77 -2.43
CA ALA A 45 -2.24 -7.00 -1.31
C ALA A 45 -0.76 -7.06 -1.73
N VAL A 46 -0.46 -7.67 -2.88
CA VAL A 46 0.90 -7.71 -3.45
C VAL A 46 1.39 -6.31 -3.77
N VAL A 47 0.57 -5.46 -4.39
CA VAL A 47 0.95 -4.07 -4.73
C VAL A 47 1.40 -3.30 -3.50
N ILE A 48 0.61 -3.33 -2.41
CA ILE A 48 0.94 -2.61 -1.18
C ILE A 48 2.16 -3.22 -0.48
N ALA A 49 2.21 -4.55 -0.32
CA ALA A 49 3.34 -5.21 0.33
C ALA A 49 4.64 -5.02 -0.44
N TRP A 50 4.60 -5.08 -1.77
CA TRP A 50 5.74 -4.86 -2.63
C TRP A 50 6.25 -3.43 -2.54
N ALA A 51 5.34 -2.44 -2.55
CA ALA A 51 5.70 -1.04 -2.35
C ALA A 51 6.40 -0.80 -1.00
N VAL A 52 5.85 -1.33 0.09
CA VAL A 52 6.47 -1.28 1.43
C VAL A 52 7.83 -1.98 1.43
N SER A 53 7.93 -3.17 0.84
CA SER A 53 9.17 -3.95 0.82
C SER A 53 10.30 -3.25 0.07
N ARG A 54 10.00 -2.65 -1.09
CA ARG A 54 10.96 -1.85 -1.86
C ARG A 54 11.35 -0.57 -1.14
N ALA A 55 10.41 0.10 -0.48
CA ALA A 55 10.70 1.28 0.34
C ALA A 55 11.67 0.95 1.50
N VAL A 56 11.45 -0.16 2.21
CA VAL A 56 12.39 -0.63 3.25
C VAL A 56 13.77 -0.98 2.68
N ASN A 57 13.83 -1.41 1.42
CA ASN A 57 15.10 -1.64 0.70
C ASN A 57 15.83 -0.34 0.30
N GLY A 58 15.23 0.83 0.53
CA GLY A 58 15.79 2.13 0.17
C GLY A 58 15.52 2.57 -1.27
N ASP A 59 14.59 1.91 -1.97
CA ASP A 59 14.23 2.31 -3.33
C ASP A 59 13.49 3.65 -3.33
N THR A 60 13.70 4.45 -4.37
CA THR A 60 13.00 5.73 -4.52
C THR A 60 11.53 5.52 -4.84
N TRP A 61 10.67 6.43 -4.36
CA TRP A 61 9.23 6.38 -4.65
C TRP A 61 8.94 6.30 -6.15
N GLN A 62 9.67 7.06 -6.98
CA GLN A 62 9.48 7.04 -8.43
C GLN A 62 9.73 5.64 -9.02
N SER A 63 10.82 4.97 -8.62
CA SER A 63 11.13 3.60 -9.07
C SER A 63 10.09 2.58 -8.58
N ILE A 64 9.56 2.78 -7.38
CA ILE A 64 8.49 1.94 -6.83
C ILE A 64 7.22 2.15 -7.66
N ALA A 65 6.69 3.37 -7.70
CA ALA A 65 5.43 3.74 -8.35
C ALA A 65 5.38 3.29 -9.81
N ASP A 66 6.44 3.53 -10.58
CA ASP A 66 6.49 3.17 -12.01
C ASP A 66 6.53 1.65 -12.24
N SER A 67 6.94 0.85 -11.24
CA SER A 67 6.95 -0.62 -11.33
C SER A 67 5.61 -1.28 -10.95
N LEU A 68 4.77 -0.59 -10.17
CA LEU A 68 3.56 -1.20 -9.58
C LEU A 68 2.53 -1.71 -10.60
N PRO A 69 2.29 -1.07 -11.76
CA PRO A 69 1.37 -1.61 -12.76
C PRO A 69 1.79 -3.02 -13.24
N ALA A 70 3.07 -3.22 -13.56
CA ALA A 70 3.59 -4.52 -13.99
C ALA A 70 3.47 -5.58 -12.87
N VAL A 71 3.77 -5.19 -11.62
CA VAL A 71 3.59 -6.04 -10.43
C VAL A 71 2.13 -6.46 -10.27
N ALA A 72 1.20 -5.52 -10.39
CA ALA A 72 -0.23 -5.78 -10.30
C ALA A 72 -0.72 -6.73 -11.39
N HIS A 73 -0.26 -6.53 -12.63
CA HIS A 73 -0.61 -7.39 -13.75
C HIS A 73 -0.15 -8.83 -13.51
N GLN A 74 1.12 -9.04 -13.12
CA GLN A 74 1.66 -10.36 -12.85
C GLN A 74 0.91 -11.03 -11.68
N ALA A 75 0.64 -10.31 -10.60
CA ALA A 75 -0.09 -10.85 -9.45
C ALA A 75 -1.54 -11.22 -9.78
N GLN A 76 -2.26 -10.38 -10.53
CA GLN A 76 -3.66 -10.60 -10.90
C GLN A 76 -3.80 -11.79 -11.87
N THR A 77 -2.83 -11.96 -12.78
CA THR A 77 -2.86 -13.02 -13.79
C THR A 77 -2.25 -14.35 -13.33
N ALA A 78 -1.52 -14.36 -12.20
CA ALA A 78 -0.90 -15.57 -11.65
C ALA A 78 -1.93 -16.68 -11.36
N ARG A 79 -3.17 -16.32 -11.00
CA ARG A 79 -4.28 -17.28 -10.84
C ARG A 79 -5.63 -16.58 -10.99
N ILE A 80 -6.14 -16.49 -12.22
CA ILE A 80 -7.39 -15.80 -12.52
C ILE A 80 -8.58 -16.54 -11.87
N THR A 81 -9.38 -15.80 -11.11
CA THR A 81 -10.55 -16.31 -10.37
C THR A 81 -11.75 -15.38 -10.42
N THR A 82 -11.59 -14.13 -10.86
CA THR A 82 -12.68 -13.15 -10.93
C THR A 82 -12.72 -12.41 -12.25
N PHE A 83 -13.90 -11.94 -12.61
CA PHE A 83 -14.08 -10.95 -13.67
C PHE A 83 -13.97 -9.56 -13.04
N SER A 84 -12.92 -8.81 -13.37
CA SER A 84 -12.68 -7.48 -12.82
C SER A 84 -11.94 -6.60 -13.83
N ALA A 85 -11.95 -5.28 -13.59
CA ALA A 85 -11.08 -4.38 -14.32
C ALA A 85 -9.60 -4.70 -14.05
N SER A 86 -8.71 -4.30 -14.97
CA SER A 86 -7.27 -4.42 -14.78
C SER A 86 -6.81 -3.51 -13.63
N LEU A 87 -6.25 -4.12 -12.57
CA LEU A 87 -5.66 -3.37 -11.46
C LEU A 87 -4.45 -2.55 -11.94
N SER A 88 -3.65 -3.12 -12.86
CA SER A 88 -2.54 -2.42 -13.52
C SER A 88 -3.00 -1.11 -14.18
N ALA A 89 -4.05 -1.17 -15.02
CA ALA A 89 -4.55 0.00 -15.72
C ALA A 89 -5.17 1.04 -14.75
N ARG A 90 -5.78 0.57 -13.65
CA ARG A 90 -6.31 1.45 -12.60
C ARG A 90 -5.21 2.18 -11.84
N LEU A 91 -4.08 1.52 -11.56
CA LEU A 91 -2.91 2.16 -10.96
C LEU A 91 -2.33 3.24 -11.88
N GLU A 92 -2.13 2.92 -13.16
CA GLU A 92 -1.66 3.90 -14.14
C GLU A 92 -2.59 5.11 -14.23
N LEU A 93 -3.91 4.88 -14.25
CA LEU A 93 -4.89 5.95 -14.29
C LEU A 93 -4.82 6.83 -13.03
N ALA A 94 -4.74 6.23 -11.84
CA ALA A 94 -4.70 6.97 -10.58
C ALA A 94 -3.43 7.83 -10.46
N LEU A 95 -2.27 7.28 -10.82
CA LEU A 95 -1.01 8.03 -10.87
C LEU A 95 -1.06 9.17 -11.90
N LYS A 96 -1.64 8.90 -13.08
CA LYS A 96 -1.80 9.91 -14.14
C LYS A 96 -2.71 11.07 -13.71
N ILE A 97 -3.76 10.81 -12.94
CA ILE A 97 -4.62 11.85 -12.37
C ILE A 97 -3.80 12.80 -11.50
N VAL A 98 -3.05 12.27 -10.54
CA VAL A 98 -2.24 13.09 -9.62
C VAL A 98 -1.17 13.88 -10.38
N ARG A 99 -0.46 13.26 -11.32
CA ARG A 99 0.60 13.89 -12.13
C ARG A 99 0.11 15.02 -13.04
N ARG A 100 -1.20 15.09 -13.32
CA ARG A 100 -1.80 16.07 -14.25
C ARG A 100 -2.79 17.02 -13.57
N ALA A 101 -3.04 16.83 -12.28
CA ALA A 101 -4.01 17.62 -11.55
C ALA A 101 -3.50 19.06 -11.34
N ASP A 102 -4.43 19.99 -11.32
CA ASP A 102 -4.18 21.38 -10.96
C ASP A 102 -4.42 21.57 -9.46
N GLY A 103 -3.42 21.18 -8.66
CA GLY A 103 -3.49 21.26 -7.20
C GLY A 103 -4.09 20.03 -6.51
N VAL A 104 -4.08 20.08 -5.18
CA VAL A 104 -4.40 18.93 -4.33
C VAL A 104 -5.88 18.62 -4.34
N GLU A 105 -6.72 19.64 -4.26
CA GLU A 105 -8.18 19.53 -4.25
C GLU A 105 -8.68 18.90 -5.55
N SER A 106 -8.16 19.37 -6.69
CA SER A 106 -8.46 18.80 -8.02
C SER A 106 -8.05 17.34 -8.13
N ALA A 107 -6.88 16.98 -7.60
CA ALA A 107 -6.41 15.59 -7.58
C ALA A 107 -7.31 14.70 -6.71
N SER A 108 -7.57 15.11 -5.47
CA SER A 108 -8.40 14.37 -4.52
C SER A 108 -9.82 14.16 -5.04
N GLU A 109 -10.45 15.18 -5.62
CA GLU A 109 -11.78 15.06 -6.20
C GLU A 109 -11.79 14.11 -7.40
N GLN A 110 -10.82 14.21 -8.32
CA GLN A 110 -10.72 13.28 -9.45
C GLN A 110 -10.45 11.84 -9.01
N LEU A 111 -9.61 11.63 -7.99
CA LEU A 111 -9.41 10.30 -7.41
C LEU A 111 -10.72 9.75 -6.85
N TYR A 112 -11.46 10.54 -6.08
CA TYR A 112 -12.74 10.13 -5.52
C TYR A 112 -13.78 9.77 -6.61
N GLN A 113 -13.93 10.62 -7.63
CA GLN A 113 -14.96 10.47 -8.65
C GLN A 113 -14.63 9.44 -9.73
N ILE A 114 -13.36 9.32 -10.14
CA ILE A 114 -12.94 8.49 -11.29
C ILE A 114 -12.38 7.14 -10.84
N ILE A 115 -11.51 7.15 -9.82
CA ILE A 115 -10.91 5.91 -9.30
C ILE A 115 -11.88 5.24 -8.33
N GLY A 116 -12.48 6.04 -7.45
CA GLY A 116 -13.27 5.57 -6.32
C GLY A 116 -12.43 5.52 -5.04
N ALA A 117 -13.09 5.77 -3.92
CA ALA A 117 -12.53 5.65 -2.57
C ALA A 117 -13.31 4.65 -1.70
N GLY A 118 -13.96 3.65 -2.31
CA GLY A 118 -14.73 2.63 -1.60
C GLY A 118 -13.90 1.44 -1.12
N THR A 119 -14.57 0.48 -0.48
CA THR A 119 -13.96 -0.74 0.10
C THR A 119 -13.50 -1.77 -0.94
N SER A 120 -13.79 -1.56 -2.22
CA SER A 120 -13.38 -2.43 -3.30
C SER A 120 -11.87 -2.32 -3.53
N THR A 121 -11.18 -3.45 -3.72
CA THR A 121 -9.73 -3.46 -4.00
C THR A 121 -9.37 -2.67 -5.25
N ILE A 122 -10.24 -2.70 -6.27
CA ILE A 122 -10.01 -2.02 -7.55
C ILE A 122 -10.11 -0.48 -7.45
N GLU A 123 -10.63 0.02 -6.33
CA GLU A 123 -10.79 1.45 -6.03
C GLU A 123 -9.73 1.87 -5.00
N SER A 124 -9.78 1.25 -3.81
CA SER A 124 -8.95 1.62 -2.66
C SER A 124 -7.45 1.45 -2.86
N VAL A 125 -6.97 0.38 -3.53
CA VAL A 125 -5.53 0.17 -3.72
C VAL A 125 -4.93 1.20 -4.69
N PRO A 126 -5.49 1.41 -5.90
CA PRO A 126 -5.04 2.49 -6.77
C PRO A 126 -5.13 3.87 -6.13
N CYS A 127 -6.20 4.13 -5.38
CA CYS A 127 -6.37 5.38 -4.67
C CYS A 127 -5.26 5.58 -3.62
N ALA A 128 -4.99 4.57 -2.77
CA ALA A 128 -3.91 4.65 -1.79
C ALA A 128 -2.53 4.92 -2.42
N ILE A 129 -2.20 4.25 -3.53
CA ILE A 129 -0.95 4.50 -4.26
C ILE A 129 -0.88 5.94 -4.78
N ALA A 130 -1.97 6.47 -5.33
CA ALA A 130 -2.04 7.85 -5.77
C ALA A 130 -1.94 8.85 -4.61
N MET A 131 -2.50 8.53 -3.44
CA MET A 131 -2.41 9.37 -2.25
C MET A 131 -0.98 9.47 -1.70
N VAL A 132 -0.14 8.44 -1.87
CA VAL A 132 1.30 8.51 -1.55
C VAL A 132 1.98 9.55 -2.42
N GLU A 133 1.73 9.53 -3.75
CA GLU A 133 2.32 10.49 -4.68
C GLU A 133 1.79 11.90 -4.44
N LEU A 134 0.47 12.05 -4.25
CA LEU A 134 -0.17 13.33 -3.98
C LEU A 134 0.37 13.99 -2.71
N ALA A 135 0.64 13.18 -1.69
CA ALA A 135 1.23 13.60 -0.42
C ALA A 135 2.73 13.93 -0.50
N ASN A 136 3.37 13.80 -1.67
CA ASN A 136 4.82 13.90 -1.81
C ASN A 136 5.54 12.95 -0.85
N THR A 137 4.96 11.77 -0.60
CA THR A 137 5.45 10.73 0.31
C THR A 137 5.57 11.13 1.79
N ASP A 138 5.16 12.34 2.19
CA ASP A 138 5.18 12.74 3.61
C ASP A 138 4.07 12.00 4.38
N PRO A 139 4.40 11.25 5.45
CA PRO A 139 3.42 10.42 6.15
C PRO A 139 2.32 11.23 6.85
N ASN A 140 2.62 12.44 7.33
CA ASN A 140 1.66 13.27 8.07
C ASN A 140 0.69 13.94 7.12
N ARG A 141 1.21 14.52 6.03
CA ARG A 141 0.41 15.08 4.94
C ARG A 141 -0.44 13.98 4.31
N CYS A 142 0.11 12.80 4.08
CA CYS A 142 -0.64 11.66 3.55
C CYS A 142 -1.80 11.27 4.46
N ALA A 143 -1.57 11.18 5.77
CA ALA A 143 -2.63 10.88 6.74
C ALA A 143 -3.76 11.91 6.69
N VAL A 144 -3.43 13.21 6.67
CA VAL A 144 -4.43 14.29 6.59
C VAL A 144 -5.22 14.24 5.28
N LEU A 145 -4.53 14.05 4.15
CA LEU A 145 -5.20 13.98 2.85
C LEU A 145 -6.13 12.77 2.75
N CYS A 146 -5.70 11.59 3.20
CA CYS A 146 -6.53 10.39 3.21
C CYS A 146 -7.74 10.54 4.13
N ALA A 147 -7.59 11.16 5.31
CA ALA A 147 -8.70 11.40 6.23
C ALA A 147 -9.78 12.35 5.65
N ASN A 148 -9.40 13.23 4.72
CA ASN A 148 -10.31 14.18 4.06
C ASN A 148 -10.81 13.71 2.68
N LEU A 149 -10.39 12.53 2.20
CA LEU A 149 -10.74 12.03 0.87
C LEU A 149 -12.22 11.61 0.74
N GLY A 150 -12.84 11.18 1.83
CA GLY A 150 -14.16 10.53 1.84
C GLY A 150 -14.11 9.04 1.47
N GLY A 151 -15.15 8.29 1.83
CA GLY A 151 -15.22 6.84 1.62
C GLY A 151 -14.47 6.03 2.68
N ASP A 152 -13.75 5.00 2.26
CA ASP A 152 -12.95 4.07 3.08
C ASP A 152 -11.58 4.68 3.45
N THR A 153 -11.66 5.83 4.12
CA THR A 153 -10.52 6.72 4.43
C THR A 153 -9.49 6.09 5.34
N ASP A 154 -9.91 5.26 6.30
CA ASP A 154 -9.04 4.57 7.25
C ASP A 154 -8.21 3.50 6.53
N THR A 155 -8.81 2.69 5.66
CA THR A 155 -8.08 1.66 4.91
C THR A 155 -7.12 2.27 3.89
N ILE A 156 -7.57 3.27 3.13
CA ILE A 156 -6.73 3.98 2.15
C ILE A 156 -5.58 4.68 2.87
N GLY A 157 -5.88 5.37 3.97
CA GLY A 157 -4.90 6.01 4.84
C GLY A 157 -3.87 5.04 5.40
N ALA A 158 -4.30 3.90 5.93
CA ALA A 158 -3.40 2.88 6.48
C ALA A 158 -2.43 2.33 5.42
N MET A 159 -2.93 2.01 4.21
CA MET A 159 -2.08 1.52 3.12
C MET A 159 -1.08 2.58 2.64
N ALA A 160 -1.55 3.82 2.41
CA ALA A 160 -0.71 4.90 1.90
C ALA A 160 0.35 5.35 2.92
N THR A 161 -0.04 5.53 4.18
CA THR A 161 0.88 5.95 5.25
C THR A 161 1.88 4.86 5.63
N ALA A 162 1.54 3.57 5.48
CA ALA A 162 2.51 2.48 5.63
C ALA A 162 3.64 2.58 4.61
N ILE A 163 3.33 2.93 3.36
CA ILE A 163 4.34 3.15 2.31
C ILE A 163 5.19 4.40 2.64
N CYS A 164 4.55 5.51 3.02
CA CYS A 164 5.25 6.74 3.40
C CYS A 164 6.19 6.52 4.61
N GLY A 165 5.71 5.81 5.63
CA GLY A 165 6.52 5.46 6.81
C GLY A 165 7.69 4.53 6.48
N ALA A 166 7.52 3.60 5.54
CA ALA A 166 8.61 2.75 5.07
C ALA A 166 9.68 3.55 4.30
N LEU A 167 9.29 4.59 3.57
CA LEU A 167 10.21 5.47 2.82
C LEU A 167 11.03 6.39 3.74
N HIS A 168 10.42 6.93 4.80
CA HIS A 168 11.02 8.00 5.60
C HIS A 168 11.40 7.60 7.03
N GLY A 169 10.99 6.41 7.46
CA GLY A 169 11.22 5.92 8.81
C GLY A 169 10.36 6.59 9.88
N VAL A 170 10.49 6.09 11.11
CA VAL A 170 9.66 6.50 12.26
C VAL A 170 9.84 7.97 12.65
N SER A 171 11.02 8.55 12.41
CA SER A 171 11.33 9.94 12.76
C SER A 171 10.58 10.96 11.91
N ALA A 172 10.04 10.56 10.75
CA ALA A 172 9.22 11.43 9.91
C ALA A 172 7.77 11.52 10.40
N ILE A 173 7.33 10.65 11.31
CA ILE A 173 5.97 10.67 11.86
C ILE A 173 5.90 11.74 12.95
N ASN A 174 4.87 12.58 12.91
CA ASN A 174 4.62 13.60 13.92
C ASN A 174 4.58 12.95 15.33
N PRO A 175 5.44 13.39 16.27
CA PRO A 175 5.56 12.77 17.58
C PRO A 175 4.25 12.78 18.39
N GLN A 176 3.43 13.82 18.27
CA GLN A 176 2.15 13.94 18.97
C GLN A 176 1.10 12.96 18.41
N LEU A 177 1.08 12.76 17.09
CA LEU A 177 0.22 11.74 16.48
C LEU A 177 0.66 10.34 16.90
N LYS A 178 1.98 10.07 16.89
CA LYS A 178 2.53 8.79 17.35
C LYS A 178 2.17 8.52 18.81
N GLN A 179 2.34 9.52 19.69
CA GLN A 179 2.01 9.40 21.11
C GLN A 179 0.52 9.05 21.31
N THR A 180 -0.38 9.75 20.60
CA THR A 180 -1.82 9.44 20.63
C THR A 180 -2.08 7.98 20.22
N LEU A 181 -1.42 7.47 19.18
CA LEU A 181 -1.55 6.08 18.75
C LEU A 181 -1.05 5.10 19.81
N ASP A 182 0.09 5.36 20.45
CA ASP A 182 0.65 4.51 21.50
C ASP A 182 -0.30 4.46 22.72
N GLU A 183 -0.86 5.60 23.13
CA GLU A 183 -1.77 5.73 24.28
C GLU A 183 -3.11 5.02 24.05
N VAL A 184 -3.69 5.17 22.85
CA VAL A 184 -5.00 4.61 22.50
C VAL A 184 -4.90 3.11 22.26
N ASN A 185 -3.91 2.65 21.49
CA ASN A 185 -3.80 1.23 21.12
C ASN A 185 -3.23 0.38 22.25
N ARG A 186 -2.41 0.95 23.14
CA ARG A 186 -1.69 0.22 24.20
C ARG A 186 -0.88 -0.95 23.63
N LEU A 187 -0.26 -0.74 22.47
CA LEU A 187 0.56 -1.70 21.75
C LEU A 187 2.01 -1.21 21.66
N ASP A 188 2.94 -2.15 21.78
CA ASP A 188 4.36 -1.88 21.53
C ASP A 188 4.67 -2.12 20.04
N PHE A 189 4.44 -1.09 19.22
CA PHE A 189 4.77 -1.14 17.79
C PHE A 189 6.27 -1.35 17.53
N ALA A 190 7.14 -0.86 18.41
CA ALA A 190 8.59 -0.99 18.26
C ALA A 190 9.02 -2.44 18.37
N ARG A 191 8.46 -3.21 19.32
CA ARG A 191 8.70 -4.65 19.44
C ARG A 191 8.36 -5.40 18.16
N TYR A 192 7.22 -5.10 17.53
CA TYR A 192 6.83 -5.75 16.28
C TYR A 192 7.75 -5.36 15.12
N ALA A 193 8.10 -4.07 15.01
CA ALA A 193 9.02 -3.58 13.98
C ALA A 193 10.40 -4.27 14.08
N VAL A 194 10.97 -4.39 15.29
CA VAL A 194 12.25 -5.08 15.53
C VAL A 194 12.16 -6.56 15.16
N ALA A 195 11.07 -7.24 15.54
CA ALA A 195 10.88 -8.64 15.19
C ALA A 195 10.80 -8.87 13.67
N LEU A 196 10.02 -8.04 12.96
CA LEU A 196 9.90 -8.11 11.50
C LEU A 196 11.24 -7.85 10.81
N ALA A 197 12.00 -6.85 11.27
CA ALA A 197 13.34 -6.56 10.74
C ALA A 197 14.30 -7.74 10.94
N SER A 198 14.29 -8.38 12.12
CA SER A 198 15.10 -9.56 12.38
C SER A 198 14.73 -10.74 11.47
N TYR A 199 13.43 -10.97 11.24
CA TYR A 199 12.99 -12.03 10.34
C TYR A 199 13.37 -11.73 8.88
N ARG A 200 13.27 -10.48 8.44
CA ARG A 200 13.72 -10.07 7.12
C ARG A 200 15.20 -10.36 6.90
N GLN A 201 16.06 -9.96 7.83
CA GLN A 201 17.51 -10.23 7.77
C GLN A 201 17.82 -11.73 7.60
N ARG A 202 17.05 -12.61 8.28
CA ARG A 202 17.19 -14.06 8.09
C ARG A 202 16.78 -14.52 6.70
N ARG A 203 15.75 -13.91 6.10
CA ARG A 203 15.31 -14.23 4.73
C ARG A 203 16.28 -13.70 3.67
N GLU A 204 16.95 -12.58 3.92
CA GLU A 204 17.97 -12.01 3.03
C GLU A 204 19.28 -12.81 3.04
N ALA A 205 19.53 -13.58 4.10
CA ALA A 205 20.68 -14.46 4.21
C ALA A 205 20.50 -15.85 3.57
N LEU A 206 19.30 -16.17 3.06
CA LEU A 206 18.97 -17.41 2.35
C LEU A 206 19.16 -17.25 0.84
#